data_AF-A0A844SHX9-F1
#
_entry.id   AF-A0A844SHX9-F1
#
_cell.length_a   1.000
_cell.length_b   1.000
_cell.length_c   1.000
_cell.angle_alpha   90.00
_cell.angle_beta   90.00
_cell.angle_gamma   90.00
#
_symmetry.space_group_name_H-M   'P 1'
#
loop_
_entity.id
_entity.type
_entity.pdbx_description
1 polymer ?
#
loop_
_entity_poly.entity_id
_entity_poly.type
_entity_poly.pdbx_seq_one_letter_code
_entity_poly.pdbx_strand_id
1 'polypeptide(L)'
;MPRLQAAIDAMPASDHLTFLVTAQGKPFTAAGFGNYFRDTCHEAGLPERCTSHGLRKAAATYLAELGFTDHQLMAWFGWSYRRHKSTRERQTERRWRVRGRSSFQEQALAHLLTR
;
A
#
# COMPACT_ATOMS: atom_id res chain seq x y z
N MET A 1 -12.58 -1.39 -3.85
CA MET A 1 -11.68 -0.57 -3.00
C MET A 1 -12.27 0.83 -2.85
N PRO A 2 -13.22 1.04 -1.92
CA PRO A 2 -14.02 2.26 -1.86
C PRO A 2 -13.19 3.54 -1.67
N ARG A 3 -12.15 3.49 -0.84
CA ARG A 3 -11.26 4.64 -0.59
C ARG A 3 -10.45 5.07 -1.81
N LEU A 4 -10.03 4.13 -2.66
CA LEU A 4 -9.33 4.46 -3.90
C LEU A 4 -10.29 5.09 -4.91
N GLN A 5 -11.50 4.54 -5.04
CA GLN A 5 -12.53 5.11 -5.92
C GLN A 5 -12.87 6.54 -5.50
N ALA A 6 -13.16 6.76 -4.22
CA ALA A 6 -13.44 8.10 -3.70
C ALA A 6 -12.28 9.09 -3.92
N ALA A 7 -11.03 8.63 -3.80
CA ALA A 7 -9.87 9.46 -4.09
C ALA A 7 -9.76 9.82 -5.58
N ILE A 8 -10.09 8.89 -6.48
CA ILE A 8 -10.12 9.12 -7.93
C ILE A 8 -11.25 10.11 -8.28
N ASP A 9 -12.45 9.90 -7.73
CA ASP A 9 -13.62 10.74 -7.99
C ASP A 9 -13.44 12.18 -7.47
N ALA A 10 -12.64 12.36 -6.42
CA ALA A 10 -12.31 13.67 -5.86
C ALA A 10 -11.27 14.44 -6.69
N MET A 11 -10.60 13.81 -7.67
CA MET A 11 -9.65 14.51 -8.52
C MET A 11 -10.39 15.39 -9.54
N PRO A 12 -9.89 16.60 -9.85
CA PRO A 12 -10.42 17.39 -10.94
C PRO A 12 -10.38 16.62 -12.26
N ALA A 13 -11.40 16.82 -13.11
CA ALA A 13 -11.36 16.32 -14.48
C ALA A 13 -10.13 16.88 -15.19
N SER A 14 -9.38 16.02 -15.88
CA SER A 14 -8.18 16.41 -16.61
C SER A 14 -8.03 15.58 -17.88
N ASP A 15 -7.48 16.19 -18.91
CA ASP A 15 -7.11 15.50 -20.16
C ASP A 15 -5.78 14.74 -20.05
N HIS A 16 -5.21 14.63 -18.85
CA HIS A 16 -3.96 13.92 -18.62
C HIS A 16 -4.16 12.41 -18.73
N LEU A 17 -3.26 11.74 -19.46
CA LEU A 17 -3.24 10.28 -19.57
C LEU A 17 -2.83 9.57 -18.26
N THR A 18 -2.32 10.30 -17.28
CA THR A 18 -1.81 9.75 -16.01
C THR A 18 -2.42 10.46 -14.81
N PHE A 19 -2.77 9.71 -13.77
CA PHE A 19 -3.32 10.27 -12.53
C PHE A 19 -2.31 11.07 -11.69
N LEU A 20 -1.03 10.73 -11.77
CA LEU A 20 0.02 11.38 -10.98
C LEU A 20 0.78 12.38 -11.86
N VAL A 21 0.45 13.66 -11.71
CA VAL A 21 1.09 14.77 -12.41
C VAL A 21 1.79 15.72 -11.45
N THR A 22 2.88 16.31 -11.89
CA THR A 22 3.59 17.37 -11.16
C THR A 22 2.75 18.65 -11.14
N ALA A 23 3.13 19.63 -10.33
CA ALA A 23 2.51 20.97 -10.32
C ALA A 23 2.56 21.69 -11.70
N GLN A 24 3.40 21.21 -12.62
CA GLN A 24 3.55 21.73 -13.98
C GLN A 24 2.70 20.95 -15.01
N GLY A 25 1.84 20.03 -14.56
CA GLY A 25 0.97 19.22 -15.42
C GLY A 25 1.69 18.11 -16.20
N LYS A 26 2.94 17.79 -15.84
CA LYS A 26 3.71 16.71 -16.49
C LYS A 26 3.59 15.41 -15.69
N PRO A 27 3.59 14.24 -16.33
CA PRO A 27 3.65 12.96 -15.61
C PRO A 27 4.90 12.88 -14.72
N PHE A 28 4.76 12.34 -13.52
CA PHE A 28 5.91 12.09 -12.67
C PHE A 28 6.84 11.02 -13.27
N THR A 29 8.15 11.23 -13.14
CA THR A 29 9.13 10.16 -13.29
C THR A 29 9.14 9.29 -12.03
N ALA A 30 9.61 8.05 -12.13
CA ALA A 30 9.70 7.14 -10.99
C ALA A 30 10.53 7.72 -9.82
N ALA A 31 11.68 8.34 -10.14
CA ALA A 31 12.52 9.01 -9.15
C ALA A 31 11.86 10.30 -8.61
N GLY A 32 11.26 11.10 -9.50
CA GLY A 32 10.60 12.35 -9.13
C GLY A 32 9.45 12.14 -8.15
N PHE A 33 8.61 11.13 -8.38
CA PHE A 33 7.53 10.78 -7.45
C PHE A 33 8.06 10.32 -6.09
N GLY A 34 9.15 9.54 -6.09
CA GLY A 34 9.76 9.06 -4.85
C GLY A 34 10.27 10.20 -3.96
N ASN A 35 10.90 11.21 -4.56
CA ASN A 35 11.38 12.40 -3.85
C ASN A 35 10.20 13.25 -3.36
N TYR A 36 9.26 13.58 -4.25
CA TYR A 36 8.05 14.34 -3.89
C TYR A 36 7.28 13.70 -2.72
N PHE A 37 7.09 12.38 -2.76
CA PHE A 37 6.40 11.66 -1.68
C PHE A 37 7.16 11.75 -0.35
N ARG A 38 8.49 11.73 -0.39
CA ARG A 38 9.31 11.88 0.81
C ARG A 38 9.18 13.29 1.39
N ASP A 39 9.26 14.30 0.54
CA ASP A 39 9.13 15.71 0.96
C ASP A 39 7.75 15.94 1.59
N THR A 40 6.70 15.41 0.98
CA THR A 40 5.33 15.40 1.53
C THR A 40 5.27 14.69 2.90
N CYS A 41 5.98 13.57 3.08
CA CYS A 41 6.04 12.90 4.38
C CYS A 41 6.74 13.76 5.44
N HIS A 42 7.80 14.48 5.07
CA HIS A 42 8.51 15.37 5.97
C HIS A 42 7.65 16.57 6.37
N GLU A 43 6.95 17.18 5.41
CA GLU A 43 6.01 18.28 5.66
C GLU A 43 4.87 17.86 6.60
N ALA A 44 4.41 16.61 6.49
CA ALA A 44 3.42 16.02 7.38
C ALA A 44 3.98 15.61 8.77
N GLY A 45 5.27 15.83 9.04
CA GLY A 45 5.93 15.45 10.30
C GLY A 45 6.07 13.94 10.49
N LEU A 46 6.02 13.15 9.42
CA LEU A 46 6.15 11.71 9.50
C LEU A 46 7.63 11.29 9.66
N PRO A 47 7.90 10.14 10.30
CA PRO A 47 9.26 9.64 10.43
C PRO A 47 9.95 9.40 9.07
N GLU A 48 11.26 9.64 8.99
CA GLU A 48 12.05 9.54 7.75
C GLU A 48 11.96 8.18 7.03
N ARG A 49 11.67 7.10 7.78
CA ARG A 49 11.44 5.76 7.21
C ARG A 49 10.17 5.67 6.35
N CYS A 50 9.25 6.63 6.45
CA CYS A 50 8.03 6.68 5.65
C CYS A 50 8.38 7.09 4.21
N THR A 51 8.34 6.11 3.31
CA THR A 51 8.65 6.28 1.89
C THR A 51 7.60 5.59 1.05
N SER A 52 7.46 5.96 -0.23
CA SER A 52 6.49 5.33 -1.15
C SER A 52 6.74 3.83 -1.31
N HIS A 53 8.01 3.43 -1.42
CA HIS A 53 8.38 2.02 -1.48
C HIS A 53 8.13 1.30 -0.15
N GLY A 54 8.37 1.97 0.99
CA GLY A 54 8.03 1.48 2.32
C GLY A 54 6.53 1.24 2.48
N LEU A 55 5.71 2.17 2.01
CA LEU A 55 4.24 2.07 2.03
C LEU A 55 3.75 0.85 1.24
N ARG A 56 4.31 0.60 0.05
CA ARG A 56 3.99 -0.62 -0.72
C ARG A 56 4.30 -1.89 0.06
N LYS A 57 5.44 -1.94 0.77
CA LYS A 57 5.80 -3.09 1.62
C LYS A 57 4.87 -3.24 2.82
N ALA A 58 4.51 -2.12 3.46
CA ALA A 58 3.58 -2.11 4.58
C ALA A 58 2.19 -2.62 4.16
N ALA A 59 1.70 -2.21 2.99
CA ALA A 59 0.46 -2.72 2.41
C ALA A 59 0.50 -4.24 2.19
N ALA A 60 1.63 -4.77 1.72
CA ALA A 60 1.80 -6.22 1.55
C ALA A 60 1.80 -6.96 2.89
N THR A 61 2.45 -6.41 3.91
CA THR A 61 2.39 -6.96 5.28
C THR A 61 0.98 -6.92 5.83
N TYR A 62 0.26 -5.80 5.64
CA TYR A 62 -1.12 -5.66 6.08
C TYR A 62 -2.05 -6.68 5.42
N LEU A 63 -1.96 -6.87 4.10
CA LEU A 63 -2.78 -7.86 3.40
C LEU A 63 -2.42 -9.31 3.79
N ALA A 64 -1.14 -9.61 4.00
CA ALA A 64 -0.71 -10.91 4.52
C ALA A 64 -1.24 -11.15 5.96
N GLU A 65 -1.25 -10.10 6.79
CA GLU A 65 -1.85 -10.12 8.12
C GLU A 65 -3.37 -10.37 8.07
N LEU A 66 -4.06 -9.90 7.02
CA LEU A 66 -5.47 -10.23 6.76
C LEU A 66 -5.69 -11.66 6.21
N GLY A 67 -4.63 -12.45 6.01
CA GLY A 67 -4.72 -13.83 5.55
C GLY A 67 -4.76 -14.00 4.03
N PHE A 68 -4.35 -12.99 3.27
CA PHE A 68 -4.20 -13.13 1.82
C PHE A 68 -3.09 -14.13 1.51
N THR A 69 -3.33 -15.00 0.54
CA THR A 69 -2.35 -16.00 0.10
C THR A 69 -1.22 -15.38 -0.72
N ASP A 70 -0.09 -16.06 -0.79
CA ASP A 70 1.05 -15.69 -1.63
C ASP A 70 0.63 -15.36 -3.07
N HIS A 71 -0.26 -16.17 -3.67
CA HIS A 71 -0.77 -15.92 -5.02
C HIS A 71 -1.61 -14.65 -5.13
N GLN A 72 -2.43 -14.36 -4.11
CA GLN A 72 -3.20 -13.11 -4.06
C GLN A 72 -2.27 -11.90 -3.88
N LEU A 73 -1.31 -11.98 -2.95
CA LEU A 73 -0.31 -10.92 -2.77
C LEU A 73 0.52 -10.70 -4.04
N MET A 74 0.87 -11.77 -4.76
CA MET A 74 1.55 -11.69 -6.05
C MET A 74 0.72 -10.96 -7.09
N ALA A 75 -0.58 -11.26 -7.19
CA ALA A 75 -1.48 -10.56 -8.09
C ALA A 75 -1.62 -9.08 -7.72
N TRP A 76 -1.80 -8.77 -6.43
CA TRP A 76 -1.94 -7.40 -5.93
C TRP A 76 -0.70 -6.54 -6.17
N PHE A 77 0.50 -7.10 -5.95
CA PHE A 77 1.76 -6.36 -6.04
C PHE A 77 2.55 -6.67 -7.31
N GLY A 78 1.98 -7.35 -8.31
CA GLY A 78 2.65 -7.69 -9.57
C GLY A 78 4.00 -8.41 -9.37
N TRP A 79 4.08 -9.27 -8.35
CA TRP A 79 5.30 -10.02 -8.05
C TRP A 79 5.31 -11.35 -8.79
N SER A 80 6.44 -11.70 -9.40
CA SER A 80 6.66 -13.03 -9.95
C SER A 80 7.30 -13.96 -8.91
N TYR A 81 7.12 -15.27 -9.07
CA TYR A 81 7.60 -16.31 -8.15
C TYR A 81 9.10 -16.17 -7.80
N ARG A 82 9.94 -15.73 -8.75
CA ARG A 82 11.39 -15.51 -8.52
C ARG A 82 11.70 -14.30 -7.63
N ARG A 83 10.75 -13.37 -7.47
CA ARG A 83 10.88 -12.10 -6.72
C ARG A 83 10.05 -12.07 -5.44
N HIS A 84 9.09 -12.99 -5.27
CA HIS A 84 8.40 -13.19 -4.01
C HIS A 84 9.33 -13.94 -3.04
N LYS A 85 9.97 -13.20 -2.12
CA LYS A 85 10.55 -13.82 -0.94
C LYS A 85 9.39 -14.30 -0.07
N SER A 86 9.11 -15.61 -0.06
CA SER A 86 8.21 -16.35 0.86
C SER A 86 8.48 -16.11 2.37
N THR A 87 9.37 -15.18 2.66
CA THR A 87 9.74 -14.71 3.97
C THR A 87 8.70 -13.77 4.57
N ARG A 88 7.82 -13.11 3.79
CA ARG A 88 6.84 -12.15 4.37
C ARG A 88 5.70 -12.84 5.08
N GLU A 89 5.06 -13.83 4.46
CA GLU A 89 4.11 -14.71 5.15
C GLU A 89 4.77 -15.33 6.39
N ARG A 90 5.97 -15.89 6.25
CA ARG A 90 6.74 -16.43 7.39
C ARG A 90 7.08 -15.41 8.48
N GLN A 91 7.32 -14.14 8.12
CA GLN A 91 7.57 -13.06 9.08
C GLN A 91 6.29 -12.64 9.79
N THR A 92 5.17 -12.56 9.05
CA THR A 92 3.86 -12.32 9.65
C THR A 92 3.47 -13.48 10.56
N GLU A 93 3.62 -14.74 10.15
CA GLU A 93 3.38 -15.93 10.97
C GLU A 93 4.24 -15.96 12.23
N ARG A 94 5.53 -15.60 12.14
CA ARG A 94 6.40 -15.43 13.32
C ARG A 94 5.89 -14.33 14.24
N ARG A 95 5.44 -13.19 13.69
CA ARG A 95 4.82 -12.10 14.46
C ARG A 95 3.50 -12.53 15.12
N TRP A 96 2.67 -13.32 14.43
CA TRP A 96 1.42 -13.88 14.95
C TRP A 96 1.64 -14.86 16.09
N ARG A 97 2.68 -15.70 16.02
CA ARG A 97 3.08 -16.58 17.15
C ARG A 97 3.44 -15.80 18.41
N VAL A 98 3.98 -14.59 18.26
CA VAL A 98 4.37 -13.74 19.39
C VAL A 98 3.21 -12.88 19.90
N ARG A 99 2.27 -12.45 19.04
CA ARG A 99 1.16 -11.54 19.40
C ARG A 99 -0.19 -12.19 19.69
N GLY A 100 -0.38 -13.48 19.40
CA GLY A 100 -1.69 -14.14 19.51
C GLY A 100 -2.62 -13.79 18.34
N ARG A 101 -3.40 -14.78 17.86
CA ARG A 101 -4.12 -14.72 16.57
C ARG A 101 -5.59 -14.27 16.68
N SER A 102 -6.10 -13.98 17.88
CA SER A 102 -7.52 -14.20 18.20
C SER A 102 -8.45 -12.97 18.25
N SER A 103 -8.08 -11.77 17.79
CA SER A 103 -9.00 -10.62 17.91
C SER A 103 -9.10 -9.64 16.73
N PHE A 104 -8.40 -9.86 15.61
CA PHE A 104 -8.31 -8.84 14.55
C PHE A 104 -9.07 -9.15 13.25
N GLN A 105 -9.43 -10.41 13.00
CA GLN A 105 -10.09 -10.82 11.74
C GLN A 105 -11.55 -10.34 11.62
N GLU A 106 -12.29 -10.25 12.74
CA GLU A 106 -13.69 -9.77 12.72
C GLU A 106 -13.81 -8.26 12.49
N GLN A 107 -12.87 -7.46 13.02
CA GLN A 107 -12.93 -5.98 12.87
C GLN A 107 -12.51 -5.50 11.48
N ALA A 108 -11.54 -6.16 10.84
CA ALA A 108 -11.06 -5.73 9.52
C ALA A 108 -12.09 -5.99 8.40
N LEU A 109 -12.86 -7.08 8.49
CA LEU A 109 -13.95 -7.36 7.54
C LEU A 109 -15.17 -6.47 7.80
N ALA A 110 -15.48 -6.15 9.06
CA ALA A 110 -16.54 -5.21 9.41
C ALA A 110 -16.27 -3.79 8.84
N HIS A 111 -15.02 -3.30 8.90
CA HIS A 111 -14.72 -1.96 8.37
C HIS A 111 -14.69 -1.84 6.84
N LEU A 112 -14.54 -2.95 6.11
CA LEU A 112 -14.54 -2.97 4.64
C LEU A 112 -15.93 -3.16 4.03
N LEU A 113 -16.91 -3.63 4.81
CA LEU A 113 -18.28 -3.91 4.35
C LEU A 113 -19.34 -2.95 4.92
N THR A 114 -18.99 -2.03 5.83
CA THR A 114 -19.99 -1.16 6.49
C THR A 114 -19.96 0.32 6.10
N ARG A 115 -19.25 0.78 5.05
CA ARG A 115 -19.46 2.10 4.42
C ARG A 115 -19.00 2.15 2.97
#